data_AF-G8Y4K0-F1
#
_entry.id   AF-G8Y4K0-F1
#
_cell.length_a   1.000
_cell.length_b   1.000
_cell.length_c   1.000
_cell.angle_alpha   90.00
_cell.angle_beta   90.00
_cell.angle_gamma   90.00
#
_symmetry.space_group_name_H-M   'P 1'
#
loop_
_entity.id
_entity.type
_entity.pdbx_description
1 polymer ?
#
loop_
_entity_poly.entity_id
_entity_poly.type
_entity_poly.pdbx_seq_one_letter_code
_entity_poly.pdbx_strand_id
1 'polypeptide(L)'
;MIRLGQRYINKSLKAPLQGQKYSTAGAVRPRHETKIFGIENSVHFNINTSDEEPSLVNAKAIDIALNTNKPLNTWTKEHIKEIYNTPMMELVHQAQVQHRRYHNSGEVQLCTLLSIKTGGCTEDCKYCAQSNRYQTGTKAEKMIPVKDILEAARKAKAMGSTRFCMGAAWRDMHGRKSGLKRIAETVSTINKDLGLETCVTLGMINEDQAKYLADAGLTAYNHNIDTSREHYPNVISTRSYDDRLQTIKNVNDAGLKVCTGGILGLGESEDDHIGFLHTLATMEKHPESLPINRLVPIKGTPMEAEMSKLPSTSNKKLKFESILKTIATARLIMPESIIRLAAGRYTMRENEQFLCFMSGCNAIFTGEKMLTTMCNGWDDDIEMLRKWGLRPMPSFRDEKGTPVVMEKQEAVV
;
A
#
# COMPACT_ATOMS: atom_id res chain seq x y z
N MET A 1 13.04 0.74 58.84
CA MET A 1 13.20 0.85 57.38
C MET A 1 13.35 -0.55 56.83
N ILE A 2 12.33 -1.02 56.13
CA ILE A 2 11.96 -2.45 56.01
C ILE A 2 12.49 -3.07 54.71
N ARG A 3 13.11 -4.25 54.86
CA ARG A 3 13.43 -5.24 53.82
C ARG A 3 12.13 -5.81 53.23
N LEU A 4 11.98 -5.84 51.91
CA LEU A 4 10.84 -6.50 51.26
C LEU A 4 11.19 -7.93 50.88
N GLY A 5 10.50 -8.87 51.54
CA GLY A 5 10.57 -10.30 51.31
C GLY A 5 9.52 -10.82 50.33
N GLN A 6 9.80 -12.03 49.88
CA GLN A 6 9.10 -12.91 48.94
C GLN A 6 7.68 -13.37 49.33
N ARG A 7 6.97 -13.83 48.27
CA ARG A 7 5.84 -14.80 48.19
C ARG A 7 4.43 -14.28 48.52
N TYR A 8 3.50 -14.43 47.58
CA TYR A 8 2.52 -15.55 47.55
C TYR A 8 1.82 -15.64 46.19
N ILE A 9 1.82 -16.85 45.61
CA ILE A 9 1.04 -17.30 44.45
C ILE A 9 -0.14 -18.14 44.98
N ASN A 10 -1.26 -18.10 44.25
CA ASN A 10 -2.43 -18.99 44.23
C ASN A 10 -3.45 -18.90 45.38
N LYS A 11 -4.68 -18.52 45.01
CA LYS A 11 -5.88 -19.30 45.36
C LYS A 11 -6.92 -19.26 44.24
N SER A 12 -7.15 -20.46 43.70
CA SER A 12 -8.23 -20.89 42.82
C SER A 12 -9.61 -20.68 43.44
N LEU A 13 -10.57 -20.23 42.64
CA LEU A 13 -12.00 -20.49 42.86
C LEU A 13 -12.66 -20.92 41.53
N LYS A 14 -13.13 -22.17 41.50
CA LYS A 14 -13.98 -22.77 40.47
C LYS A 14 -15.42 -22.88 41.01
N ALA A 15 -16.35 -22.69 40.06
CA ALA A 15 -17.71 -23.28 39.93
C ALA A 15 -18.89 -22.67 40.73
N PRO A 16 -20.17 -22.88 40.30
CA PRO A 16 -20.69 -23.39 39.01
C PRO A 16 -21.78 -22.50 38.34
N LEU A 17 -21.97 -22.66 37.03
CA LEU A 17 -23.18 -22.21 36.31
C LEU A 17 -24.29 -23.26 36.48
N GLN A 18 -25.44 -22.86 37.05
CA GLN A 18 -26.68 -23.63 37.01
C GLN A 18 -27.66 -22.97 36.05
N GLY A 19 -28.22 -23.80 35.16
CA GLY A 19 -29.12 -23.37 34.09
C GLY A 19 -30.52 -23.00 34.58
N GLN A 20 -31.13 -22.05 33.87
CA GLN A 20 -32.56 -21.80 33.94
C GLN A 20 -33.19 -22.02 32.57
N LYS A 21 -34.07 -23.03 32.52
CA LYS A 21 -35.01 -23.31 31.44
C LYS A 21 -36.13 -22.26 31.51
N TYR A 22 -36.44 -21.59 30.40
CA TYR A 22 -37.68 -20.81 30.29
C TYR A 22 -38.82 -21.70 29.78
N SER A 23 -39.91 -21.69 30.54
CA SER A 23 -41.15 -22.42 30.30
C SER A 23 -42.12 -21.58 29.45
N THR A 24 -42.85 -22.24 28.57
CA THR A 24 -43.93 -21.73 27.72
C THR A 24 -45.30 -21.75 28.43
N ALA A 25 -46.03 -20.63 28.41
CA ALA A 25 -47.50 -20.51 28.42
C ALA A 25 -47.85 -19.00 28.27
N GLY A 26 -48.51 -18.54 27.20
CA GLY A 26 -49.98 -18.30 27.10
C GLY A 26 -50.44 -17.07 27.91
N ALA A 27 -51.25 -16.09 27.47
CA ALA A 27 -51.94 -15.76 26.23
C ALA A 27 -52.53 -14.32 26.39
N VAL A 28 -53.12 -13.80 25.30
CA VAL A 28 -54.15 -12.74 25.19
C VAL A 28 -53.69 -11.27 25.01
N ARG A 29 -54.11 -10.71 23.87
CA ARG A 29 -54.03 -9.28 23.46
C ARG A 29 -55.23 -8.48 24.00
N PRO A 30 -55.10 -7.14 24.07
CA PRO A 30 -56.17 -6.26 23.59
C PRO A 30 -55.68 -5.35 22.44
N ARG A 31 -56.58 -5.11 21.48
CA ARG A 31 -56.40 -4.18 20.35
C ARG A 31 -56.69 -2.74 20.82
N HIS A 32 -55.79 -1.82 20.53
CA HIS A 32 -56.13 -0.41 20.34
C HIS A 32 -55.47 0.12 19.07
N GLU A 33 -56.30 0.75 18.25
CA GLU A 33 -55.98 1.38 16.97
C GLU A 33 -55.20 2.68 17.21
N THR A 34 -54.10 2.86 16.48
CA THR A 34 -53.51 4.18 16.30
C THR A 34 -53.09 4.35 14.84
N LYS A 35 -53.65 5.39 14.23
CA LYS A 35 -53.51 5.81 12.82
C LYS A 35 -52.05 5.86 12.37
N ILE A 36 -51.74 5.17 11.28
CA ILE A 36 -50.49 5.31 10.54
C ILE A 36 -50.63 6.56 9.65
N PHE A 37 -49.86 7.60 9.93
CA PHE A 37 -49.58 8.65 8.96
C PHE A 37 -48.62 8.06 7.91
N GLY A 38 -49.08 8.01 6.66
CA GLY A 38 -48.26 7.61 5.52
C GLY A 38 -47.15 8.63 5.28
N ILE A 39 -45.91 8.16 5.33
CA ILE A 39 -44.76 8.82 4.68
C ILE A 39 -44.27 7.82 3.64
N GLU A 40 -44.75 7.97 2.42
CA GLU A 40 -44.11 7.37 1.25
C GLU A 40 -42.78 8.10 1.03
N ASN A 41 -41.69 7.53 1.55
CA ASN A 41 -40.35 7.89 1.10
C ASN A 41 -39.84 6.78 0.18
N SER A 42 -40.34 6.78 -1.06
CA SER A 42 -39.62 6.14 -2.16
C SER A 42 -38.40 6.99 -2.46
N VAL A 43 -37.27 6.67 -1.82
CA VAL A 43 -35.96 7.16 -2.27
C VAL A 43 -35.66 6.45 -3.58
N HIS A 44 -36.01 7.10 -4.69
CA HIS A 44 -35.54 6.67 -6.00
C HIS A 44 -34.03 6.91 -6.07
N PHE A 45 -33.26 5.84 -5.92
CA PHE A 45 -31.88 5.81 -6.42
C PHE A 45 -31.97 5.92 -7.94
N ASN A 46 -31.71 7.12 -8.47
CA ASN A 46 -31.50 7.30 -9.90
C ASN A 46 -30.18 6.62 -10.26
N ILE A 47 -30.23 5.31 -10.53
CA ILE A 47 -29.17 4.62 -11.27
C ILE A 47 -29.39 5.03 -12.72
N ASN A 48 -28.62 6.01 -13.18
CA ASN A 48 -28.64 6.39 -14.58
C ASN A 48 -28.14 5.20 -15.40
N THR A 49 -29.04 4.59 -16.19
CA THR A 49 -28.78 3.42 -17.04
C THR A 49 -28.56 3.82 -18.50
N SER A 50 -28.30 5.10 -18.77
CA SER A 50 -27.97 5.58 -20.12
C SER A 50 -26.51 5.25 -20.46
N ASP A 51 -26.29 4.55 -21.58
CA ASP A 51 -24.98 4.35 -22.23
C ASP A 51 -24.39 5.63 -22.87
N GLU A 52 -24.90 6.81 -22.51
CA GLU A 52 -24.40 8.10 -22.99
C GLU A 52 -23.31 8.63 -22.05
N GLU A 53 -22.09 8.87 -22.57
CA GLU A 53 -21.03 9.54 -21.82
C GLU A 53 -21.54 10.93 -21.37
N PRO A 54 -21.55 11.22 -20.05
CA PRO A 54 -22.11 12.47 -19.55
C PRO A 54 -21.34 13.66 -20.11
N SER A 55 -22.05 14.72 -20.48
CA SER A 55 -21.49 16.03 -20.82
C SER A 55 -20.62 16.55 -19.66
N LEU A 56 -19.29 16.40 -19.78
CA LEU A 56 -18.29 16.67 -18.75
C LEU A 56 -18.04 18.17 -18.48
N VAL A 57 -18.76 19.09 -19.13
CA VAL A 57 -18.35 20.49 -19.24
C VAL A 57 -18.65 21.31 -17.97
N ASN A 58 -19.46 20.79 -17.02
CA ASN A 58 -19.80 21.49 -15.76
C ASN A 58 -19.92 20.56 -14.52
N ALA A 59 -19.50 19.30 -14.61
CA ALA A 59 -19.57 18.38 -13.47
C ALA A 59 -18.41 18.62 -12.50
N LYS A 60 -18.66 18.55 -11.18
CA LYS A 60 -17.58 18.58 -10.19
C LYS A 60 -16.63 17.41 -10.42
N ALA A 61 -15.33 17.61 -10.23
CA ALA A 61 -14.35 16.56 -10.48
C ALA A 61 -14.63 15.25 -9.69
N ILE A 62 -15.16 15.38 -8.47
CA ILE A 62 -15.54 14.21 -7.65
C ILE A 62 -16.72 13.43 -8.24
N ASP A 63 -17.68 14.11 -8.87
CA ASP A 63 -18.81 13.46 -9.54
C ASP A 63 -18.32 12.72 -10.79
N ILE A 64 -17.34 13.27 -11.51
CA ILE A 64 -16.67 12.58 -12.62
C ILE A 64 -16.00 11.29 -12.13
N ALA A 65 -15.29 11.35 -10.99
CA ALA A 65 -14.61 10.18 -10.43
C ALA A 65 -15.61 9.06 -10.06
N LEU A 66 -16.78 9.42 -9.52
CA LEU A 66 -17.76 8.46 -9.04
C LEU A 66 -18.65 7.88 -10.14
N ASN A 67 -18.92 8.63 -11.21
CA ASN A 67 -19.88 8.23 -12.24
C ASN A 67 -19.25 7.64 -13.50
N THR A 68 -17.92 7.70 -13.64
CA THR A 68 -17.23 7.05 -14.77
C THR A 68 -17.28 5.53 -14.65
N ASN A 69 -17.52 4.86 -15.77
CA ASN A 69 -17.59 3.38 -15.83
C ASN A 69 -16.24 2.71 -16.00
N LYS A 70 -15.20 3.48 -16.33
CA LYS A 70 -13.82 3.04 -16.50
C LYS A 70 -12.87 4.07 -15.88
N PRO A 71 -11.68 3.68 -15.41
CA PRO A 71 -10.66 4.63 -14.97
C PRO A 71 -10.33 5.65 -16.07
N LEU A 72 -10.13 6.90 -15.67
CA LEU A 72 -9.72 7.99 -16.56
C LEU A 72 -8.25 8.30 -16.38
N ASN A 73 -7.56 8.59 -17.50
CA ASN A 73 -6.17 9.06 -17.47
C ASN A 73 -6.03 10.54 -17.90
N THR A 74 -7.16 11.22 -18.11
CA THR A 74 -7.25 12.60 -18.60
C THR A 74 -7.52 13.60 -17.49
N TRP A 75 -7.15 13.25 -16.25
CA TRP A 75 -7.28 14.15 -15.10
C TRP A 75 -6.42 15.39 -15.29
N THR A 76 -6.98 16.58 -15.04
CA THR A 76 -6.21 17.81 -14.95
C THR A 76 -5.73 18.02 -13.51
N LYS A 77 -4.70 18.83 -13.31
CA LYS A 77 -4.25 19.22 -11.97
C LYS A 77 -5.38 19.92 -11.20
N GLU A 78 -6.21 20.70 -11.89
CA GLU A 78 -7.37 21.40 -11.35
C GLU A 78 -8.44 20.43 -10.84
N HIS A 79 -8.76 19.37 -11.60
CA HIS A 79 -9.70 18.34 -11.15
C HIS A 79 -9.19 17.67 -9.86
N ILE A 80 -7.92 17.27 -9.84
CA ILE A 80 -7.33 16.61 -8.67
C ILE A 80 -7.26 17.57 -7.49
N LYS A 81 -6.98 18.86 -7.73
CA LYS A 81 -6.98 19.90 -6.70
C LYS A 81 -8.38 20.13 -6.12
N GLU A 82 -9.42 20.10 -6.95
CA GLU A 82 -10.81 20.17 -6.50
C GLU A 82 -11.16 18.98 -5.59
N ILE A 83 -10.83 17.76 -6.00
CA ILE A 83 -11.05 16.54 -5.19
C ILE A 83 -10.24 16.62 -3.88
N TYR A 84 -8.94 16.92 -3.95
CA TYR A 84 -8.05 16.97 -2.79
C TYR A 84 -8.49 18.02 -1.74
N ASN A 85 -9.16 19.08 -2.18
CA ASN A 85 -9.68 20.14 -1.30
C ASN A 85 -11.15 19.95 -0.90
N THR A 86 -11.78 18.85 -1.29
CA THR A 86 -13.08 18.46 -0.78
C THR A 86 -13.02 18.35 0.76
N PRO A 87 -14.07 18.79 1.50
CA PRO A 87 -14.11 18.64 2.95
C PRO A 87 -13.81 17.21 3.38
N MET A 88 -12.95 17.04 4.38
CA MET A 88 -12.35 15.73 4.75
C MET A 88 -13.38 14.60 4.90
N MET A 89 -14.49 14.87 5.59
CA MET A 89 -15.53 13.86 5.84
C MET A 89 -16.17 13.38 4.53
N GLU A 90 -16.43 14.29 3.61
CA GLU A 90 -17.00 13.99 2.30
C GLU A 90 -15.97 13.25 1.43
N LEU A 91 -14.73 13.74 1.39
CA LEU A 91 -13.65 13.12 0.63
C LEU A 91 -13.43 11.65 1.04
N VAL A 92 -13.38 11.38 2.34
CA VAL A 92 -13.21 10.02 2.86
C VAL A 92 -14.46 9.16 2.61
N HIS A 93 -15.66 9.72 2.74
CA HIS A 93 -16.90 9.00 2.42
C HIS A 93 -16.93 8.56 0.95
N GLN A 94 -16.66 9.47 0.02
CA GLN A 94 -16.67 9.15 -1.41
C GLN A 94 -15.56 8.18 -1.80
N ALA A 95 -14.38 8.29 -1.19
CA ALA A 95 -13.32 7.30 -1.40
C ALA A 95 -13.73 5.89 -0.93
N GLN A 96 -14.52 5.76 0.14
CA GLN A 96 -15.08 4.46 0.57
C GLN A 96 -16.06 3.89 -0.44
N VAL A 97 -16.96 4.74 -0.96
CA VAL A 97 -17.94 4.35 -1.99
C VAL A 97 -17.18 3.81 -3.20
N GLN A 98 -16.19 4.56 -3.69
CA GLN A 98 -15.38 4.15 -4.82
C GLN A 98 -14.57 2.87 -4.53
N HIS A 99 -13.99 2.75 -3.34
CA HIS A 99 -13.25 1.55 -2.94
C HIS A 99 -14.12 0.29 -3.00
N ARG A 100 -15.37 0.35 -2.51
CA ARG A 100 -16.30 -0.78 -2.53
C ARG A 100 -16.81 -1.12 -3.93
N ARG A 101 -16.79 -0.17 -4.85
CA ARG A 101 -17.16 -0.39 -6.26
C ARG A 101 -16.11 -1.19 -7.01
N TYR A 102 -14.83 -0.96 -6.73
CA TYR A 102 -13.71 -1.56 -7.49
C TYR A 102 -12.96 -2.68 -6.76
N HIS A 103 -13.13 -2.80 -5.44
CA HIS A 103 -12.41 -3.78 -4.64
C HIS A 103 -13.33 -4.51 -3.65
N ASN A 104 -12.91 -5.72 -3.28
CA ASN A 104 -13.46 -6.39 -2.11
C ASN A 104 -12.96 -5.68 -0.85
N SER A 105 -13.82 -4.86 -0.24
CA SER A 105 -13.48 -4.07 0.95
C SER A 105 -13.12 -4.89 2.19
N GLY A 106 -13.39 -6.21 2.20
CA GLY A 106 -13.00 -7.11 3.28
C GLY A 106 -11.59 -7.67 3.12
N GLU A 107 -10.88 -7.35 2.04
CA GLU A 107 -9.58 -7.94 1.71
C GLU A 107 -8.44 -6.92 1.70
N VAL A 108 -7.27 -7.36 2.15
CA VAL A 108 -6.05 -6.56 2.20
C VAL A 108 -4.89 -7.35 1.62
N GLN A 109 -4.15 -6.77 0.68
CA GLN A 109 -2.93 -7.39 0.17
C GLN A 109 -1.80 -7.29 1.20
N LEU A 110 -1.26 -8.44 1.60
CA LEU A 110 -0.12 -8.53 2.51
C LEU A 110 1.15 -8.77 1.72
N CYS A 111 2.10 -7.84 1.84
CA CYS A 111 3.39 -7.91 1.17
C CYS A 111 4.52 -8.02 2.18
N THR A 112 5.58 -8.75 1.85
CA THR A 112 6.78 -8.81 2.69
C THR A 112 7.98 -8.40 1.89
N LEU A 113 8.78 -7.48 2.42
CA LEU A 113 9.92 -6.91 1.72
C LEU A 113 11.22 -7.35 2.37
N LEU A 114 12.10 -7.96 1.57
CA LEU A 114 13.45 -8.32 1.96
C LEU A 114 14.47 -7.45 1.21
N SER A 115 15.41 -6.86 1.95
CA SER A 115 16.61 -6.27 1.34
C SER A 115 17.55 -7.40 0.92
N ILE A 116 17.62 -7.67 -0.38
CA ILE A 116 18.51 -8.71 -0.93
C ILE A 116 19.94 -8.20 -1.13
N LYS A 117 20.14 -6.88 -1.17
CA LYS A 117 21.45 -6.21 -1.18
C LYS A 117 21.31 -4.87 -0.46
N THR A 118 22.02 -4.68 0.64
CA THR A 118 21.89 -3.50 1.51
C THR A 118 23.08 -2.54 1.38
N GLY A 119 22.81 -1.23 1.45
CA GLY A 119 23.83 -0.18 1.56
C GLY A 119 24.67 0.04 0.30
N GLY A 120 25.58 1.02 0.32
CA GLY A 120 26.50 1.29 -0.79
C GLY A 120 25.82 1.71 -2.09
N CYS A 121 24.65 2.34 -2.02
CA CYS A 121 23.98 2.91 -3.20
C CYS A 121 24.65 4.23 -3.58
N THR A 122 24.87 4.47 -4.87
CA THR A 122 25.53 5.68 -5.40
C THR A 122 24.63 6.91 -5.45
N GLU A 123 23.32 6.69 -5.35
CA GLU A 123 22.29 7.73 -5.41
C GLU A 123 22.30 8.60 -4.16
N ASP A 124 21.84 9.84 -4.30
CA ASP A 124 21.83 10.89 -3.27
C ASP A 124 20.43 11.20 -2.74
N CYS A 125 19.56 10.19 -2.65
CA CYS A 125 18.21 10.41 -2.14
C CYS A 125 18.29 10.90 -0.69
N LYS A 126 17.93 12.16 -0.42
CA LYS A 126 18.12 12.81 0.89
C LYS A 126 17.43 12.11 2.06
N TYR A 127 16.48 11.20 1.81
CA TYR A 127 15.77 10.41 2.82
C TYR A 127 16.37 9.02 3.06
N CYS A 128 17.25 8.52 2.19
CA CYS A 128 17.60 7.10 2.15
C CYS A 128 18.84 6.78 2.98
N ALA A 129 18.69 5.87 3.95
CA ALA A 129 19.81 5.40 4.76
C ALA A 129 20.86 4.60 3.99
N GLN A 130 20.53 4.07 2.81
CA GLN A 130 21.41 3.19 2.04
C GLN A 130 22.34 3.94 1.07
N SER A 131 22.19 5.26 0.96
CA SER A 131 23.07 6.12 0.17
C SER A 131 24.49 6.14 0.76
N ASN A 132 25.50 5.96 -0.08
CA ASN A 132 26.90 6.10 0.33
C ASN A 132 27.34 7.56 0.51
N ARG A 133 26.45 8.53 0.23
CA ARG A 133 26.70 9.96 0.40
C ARG A 133 26.56 10.42 1.85
N TYR A 134 25.93 9.60 2.71
CA TYR A 134 25.52 9.99 4.07
C TYR A 134 26.02 9.01 5.13
N GLN A 135 26.24 9.51 6.35
CA GLN A 135 26.69 8.70 7.49
C GLN A 135 25.51 8.24 8.34
N THR A 136 24.81 7.21 7.86
CA THR A 136 23.61 6.66 8.53
C THR A 136 23.89 5.43 9.40
N GLY A 137 25.13 4.93 9.37
CA GLY A 137 25.51 3.66 10.00
C GLY A 137 25.17 2.41 9.16
N THR A 138 24.51 2.56 8.01
CA THR A 138 24.21 1.44 7.11
C THR A 138 25.49 0.93 6.45
N LYS A 139 25.83 -0.35 6.69
CA LYS A 139 26.99 -0.99 6.07
C LYS A 139 26.63 -1.53 4.70
N ALA A 140 27.57 -1.44 3.76
CA ALA A 140 27.43 -2.04 2.45
C ALA A 140 27.63 -3.56 2.55
N GLU A 141 26.63 -4.31 2.09
CA GLU A 141 26.64 -5.77 2.09
C GLU A 141 26.51 -6.28 0.65
N LYS A 142 27.06 -7.47 0.42
CA LYS A 142 26.87 -8.17 -0.86
C LYS A 142 25.43 -8.68 -0.95
N MET A 143 25.01 -9.01 -2.17
CA MET A 143 23.73 -9.68 -2.35
C MET A 143 23.72 -11.01 -1.58
N ILE A 144 22.70 -11.22 -0.76
CA ILE A 144 22.58 -12.44 0.05
C ILE A 144 22.44 -13.70 -0.82
N PRO A 145 22.82 -14.88 -0.30
CA PRO A 145 22.59 -16.16 -0.96
C PRO A 145 21.12 -16.40 -1.34
N VAL A 146 20.88 -17.05 -2.49
CA VAL A 146 19.52 -17.39 -2.96
C VAL A 146 18.78 -18.26 -1.93
N LYS A 147 19.49 -19.19 -1.27
CA LYS A 147 18.90 -20.05 -0.23
C LYS A 147 18.25 -19.23 0.90
N ASP A 148 18.88 -18.13 1.31
CA ASP A 148 18.41 -17.27 2.41
C ASP A 148 17.17 -16.46 1.94
N ILE A 149 17.15 -16.07 0.67
CA ILE A 149 15.97 -15.41 0.05
C ILE A 149 14.78 -16.37 0.02
N LEU A 150 15.00 -17.62 -0.39
CA LEU A 150 13.94 -18.64 -0.44
C LEU A 150 13.44 -19.01 0.97
N GLU A 151 14.31 -19.08 1.96
CA GLU A 151 13.90 -19.29 3.36
C GLU A 151 13.02 -18.14 3.87
N ALA A 152 13.42 -16.90 3.61
CA ALA A 152 12.62 -15.72 3.96
C ALA A 152 11.27 -15.71 3.23
N ALA A 153 11.22 -16.11 1.95
CA ALA A 153 9.98 -16.22 1.20
C ALA A 153 9.05 -17.32 1.74
N ARG A 154 9.59 -18.48 2.15
CA ARG A 154 8.82 -19.54 2.82
C ARG A 154 8.23 -19.06 4.13
N LYS A 155 9.03 -18.36 4.95
CA LYS A 155 8.57 -17.75 6.20
C LYS A 155 7.45 -16.74 5.93
N ALA A 156 7.63 -15.87 4.92
CA ALA A 156 6.61 -14.88 4.56
C ALA A 156 5.29 -15.53 4.14
N LYS A 157 5.33 -16.58 3.31
CA LYS A 157 4.14 -17.36 2.94
C LYS A 157 3.45 -17.97 4.17
N ALA A 158 4.22 -18.60 5.05
CA ALA A 158 3.68 -19.24 6.26
C ALA A 158 2.97 -18.23 7.18
N MET A 159 3.41 -16.97 7.18
CA MET A 159 2.79 -15.87 7.91
C MET A 159 1.67 -15.15 7.12
N GLY A 160 1.22 -15.70 6.00
CA GLY A 160 0.07 -15.18 5.24
C GLY A 160 0.40 -14.08 4.24
N SER A 161 1.68 -13.83 3.95
CA SER A 161 2.07 -12.91 2.87
C SER A 161 1.65 -13.48 1.52
N THR A 162 1.25 -12.58 0.63
CA THR A 162 0.68 -12.91 -0.68
C THR A 162 1.58 -12.45 -1.82
N ARG A 163 2.45 -11.45 -1.54
CA ARG A 163 3.48 -10.96 -2.45
C ARG A 163 4.81 -10.82 -1.71
N PHE A 164 5.86 -11.46 -2.24
CA PHE A 164 7.22 -11.33 -1.73
C PHE A 164 8.02 -10.34 -2.57
N CYS A 165 8.52 -9.29 -1.93
CA CYS A 165 9.23 -8.19 -2.55
C CYS A 165 10.73 -8.28 -2.23
N MET A 166 11.59 -8.10 -3.23
CA MET A 166 13.05 -8.12 -3.10
C MET A 166 13.63 -6.75 -3.50
N GLY A 167 14.25 -6.05 -2.55
CA GLY A 167 14.87 -4.75 -2.79
C GLY A 167 16.39 -4.81 -2.82
N ALA A 168 17.00 -4.14 -3.79
CA ALA A 168 18.44 -4.01 -3.88
C ALA A 168 18.85 -2.54 -3.88
N ALA A 169 19.87 -2.20 -3.08
CA ALA A 169 20.47 -0.87 -3.03
C ALA A 169 21.38 -0.61 -4.25
N TRP A 170 20.81 -0.63 -5.45
CA TRP A 170 21.47 -0.30 -6.70
C TRP A 170 20.80 0.89 -7.37
N ARG A 171 21.58 1.66 -8.13
CA ARG A 171 21.06 2.71 -9.02
C ARG A 171 20.30 2.12 -10.20
N ASP A 172 20.90 1.10 -10.81
CA ASP A 172 20.46 0.49 -12.06
C ASP A 172 20.97 -0.97 -12.17
N MET A 173 20.59 -1.64 -13.25
CA MET A 173 21.08 -2.99 -13.59
C MET A 173 22.20 -3.02 -14.63
N HIS A 174 22.80 -1.88 -14.98
CA HIS A 174 23.92 -1.85 -15.94
C HIS A 174 25.13 -2.60 -15.40
N GLY A 175 25.68 -3.51 -16.21
CA GLY A 175 26.80 -4.38 -15.81
C GLY A 175 26.45 -5.49 -14.81
N ARG A 176 25.18 -5.63 -14.38
CA ARG A 176 24.76 -6.58 -13.34
C ARG A 176 24.10 -7.86 -13.90
N LYS A 177 24.62 -8.38 -15.03
CA LYS A 177 24.03 -9.55 -15.72
C LYS A 177 23.89 -10.79 -14.83
N SER A 178 24.92 -11.11 -14.05
CA SER A 178 24.89 -12.26 -13.12
C SER A 178 23.91 -12.06 -11.96
N GLY A 179 23.78 -10.82 -11.46
CA GLY A 179 22.79 -10.45 -10.45
C GLY A 179 21.37 -10.59 -10.99
N LEU A 180 21.11 -10.07 -12.19
CA LEU A 180 19.81 -10.19 -12.87
C LEU A 180 19.41 -11.66 -13.07
N LYS A 181 20.34 -12.49 -13.56
CA LYS A 181 20.11 -13.93 -13.76
C LYS A 181 19.72 -14.62 -12.46
N ARG A 182 20.47 -14.39 -11.37
CA ARG A 182 20.16 -14.96 -10.04
C ARG A 182 18.79 -14.52 -9.52
N ILE A 183 18.42 -13.26 -9.73
CA ILE A 183 17.12 -12.73 -9.30
C ILE A 183 15.99 -13.36 -10.12
N ALA A 184 16.13 -13.45 -11.44
CA ALA A 184 15.16 -14.11 -12.32
C ALA A 184 14.95 -15.58 -11.95
N GLU A 185 16.03 -16.33 -11.68
CA GLU A 185 15.95 -17.71 -11.18
C GLU A 185 15.18 -17.77 -9.85
N THR A 186 15.50 -16.88 -8.91
CA THR A 186 14.82 -16.80 -7.61
C THR A 186 13.32 -16.47 -7.75
N VAL A 187 12.98 -15.55 -8.67
CA VAL A 187 11.60 -15.19 -9.00
C VAL A 187 10.84 -16.42 -9.49
N SER A 188 11.36 -17.13 -10.51
CA SER A 188 10.74 -18.34 -11.04
C SER A 188 10.52 -19.38 -9.94
N THR A 189 11.50 -19.61 -9.08
CA THR A 189 11.38 -20.57 -7.96
C THR A 189 10.30 -20.14 -6.96
N ILE A 190 10.24 -18.86 -6.55
CA ILE A 190 9.22 -18.39 -5.61
C ILE A 190 7.82 -18.49 -6.21
N ASN A 191 7.63 -18.08 -7.47
CA ASN A 191 6.32 -18.15 -8.11
C ASN A 191 5.85 -19.60 -8.29
N LYS A 192 6.70 -20.49 -8.79
CA LYS A 192 6.32 -21.89 -9.06
C LYS A 192 6.18 -22.72 -7.79
N ASP A 193 7.17 -22.67 -6.91
CA ASP A 193 7.24 -23.60 -5.77
C ASP A 193 6.45 -23.08 -4.56
N LEU A 194 6.38 -21.75 -4.41
CA LEU A 194 5.69 -21.11 -3.29
C LEU A 194 4.36 -20.46 -3.68
N GLY A 195 4.03 -20.30 -4.97
CA GLY A 195 2.74 -19.71 -5.37
C GLY A 195 2.49 -18.32 -4.79
N LEU A 196 3.56 -17.56 -4.51
CA LEU A 196 3.47 -16.16 -4.11
C LEU A 196 3.59 -15.28 -5.36
N GLU A 197 2.98 -14.10 -5.36
CA GLU A 197 3.40 -13.05 -6.29
C GLU A 197 4.83 -12.61 -5.94
N THR A 198 5.60 -12.18 -6.94
CA THR A 198 6.96 -11.66 -6.77
C THR A 198 7.04 -10.22 -7.21
N CYS A 199 7.78 -9.41 -6.44
CA CYS A 199 8.08 -8.04 -6.81
C CYS A 199 9.55 -7.74 -6.58
N VAL A 200 10.16 -6.92 -7.42
CA VAL A 200 11.54 -6.48 -7.23
C VAL A 200 11.65 -4.95 -7.32
N THR A 201 12.64 -4.39 -6.63
CA THR A 201 13.10 -3.01 -6.88
C THR A 201 14.62 -3.01 -6.99
N LEU A 202 15.12 -2.88 -8.22
CA LEU A 202 16.53 -3.04 -8.57
C LEU A 202 17.14 -1.75 -9.15
N GLY A 203 16.43 -0.63 -9.00
CA GLY A 203 16.79 0.64 -9.64
C GLY A 203 16.20 0.78 -11.04
N MET A 204 16.90 1.51 -11.91
CA MET A 204 16.54 1.72 -13.32
C MET A 204 16.89 0.50 -14.17
N ILE A 205 15.99 0.12 -15.07
CA ILE A 205 16.15 -0.99 -16.00
C ILE A 205 15.75 -0.58 -17.43
N ASN A 206 16.40 -1.20 -18.42
CA ASN A 206 16.01 -1.06 -19.81
C ASN A 206 14.94 -2.10 -20.22
N GLU A 207 14.45 -2.00 -21.44
CA GLU A 207 13.42 -2.89 -22.00
C GLU A 207 13.83 -4.38 -21.97
N ASP A 208 15.07 -4.70 -22.38
CA ASP A 208 15.56 -6.09 -22.38
C ASP A 208 15.59 -6.71 -20.97
N GLN A 209 16.00 -5.91 -19.98
CA GLN A 209 16.02 -6.34 -18.58
C GLN A 209 14.60 -6.52 -18.02
N ALA A 210 13.67 -5.66 -18.41
CA ALA A 210 12.26 -5.77 -18.03
C ALA A 210 11.63 -7.04 -18.63
N LYS A 211 11.83 -7.29 -19.93
CA LYS A 211 11.39 -8.51 -20.61
C LYS A 211 11.99 -9.76 -19.98
N TYR A 212 13.30 -9.75 -19.70
CA TYR A 212 13.98 -10.88 -19.05
C TYR A 212 13.38 -11.22 -17.67
N LEU A 213 12.95 -10.22 -16.90
CA LEU A 213 12.26 -10.44 -15.62
C LEU A 213 10.82 -10.93 -15.83
N ALA A 214 10.11 -10.41 -16.83
CA ALA A 214 8.77 -10.87 -17.21
C ALA A 214 8.77 -12.34 -17.63
N ASP A 215 9.72 -12.75 -18.48
CA ASP A 215 9.89 -14.14 -18.92
C ASP A 215 10.18 -15.09 -17.76
N ALA A 216 10.83 -14.59 -16.70
CA ALA A 216 11.08 -15.34 -15.48
C ALA A 216 9.83 -15.49 -14.58
N GLY A 217 8.73 -14.81 -14.89
CA GLY A 217 7.47 -14.83 -14.15
C GLY A 217 7.34 -13.73 -13.10
N LEU A 218 8.17 -12.68 -13.14
CA LEU A 218 8.07 -11.56 -12.20
C LEU A 218 6.66 -10.95 -12.27
N THR A 219 6.00 -10.80 -11.12
CA THR A 219 4.63 -10.28 -11.11
C THR A 219 4.60 -8.75 -11.18
N ALA A 220 5.45 -8.08 -10.41
CA ALA A 220 5.48 -6.62 -10.36
C ALA A 220 6.90 -6.05 -10.24
N TYR A 221 7.09 -4.82 -10.71
CA TYR A 221 8.35 -4.09 -10.54
C TYR A 221 8.09 -2.77 -9.80
N ASN A 222 8.82 -2.54 -8.70
CA ASN A 222 8.70 -1.31 -7.94
C ASN A 222 9.69 -0.23 -8.38
N HIS A 223 9.15 0.92 -8.78
CA HIS A 223 9.92 2.07 -9.23
C HIS A 223 9.18 3.39 -8.94
N ASN A 224 9.32 3.91 -7.71
CA ASN A 224 8.63 5.12 -7.25
C ASN A 224 9.00 6.39 -8.04
N ILE A 225 8.10 7.36 -8.10
CA ILE A 225 8.41 8.74 -8.55
C ILE A 225 8.75 9.67 -7.36
N ASP A 226 8.60 9.16 -6.15
CA ASP A 226 9.00 9.75 -4.86
C ASP A 226 8.18 10.99 -4.44
N THR A 227 8.01 11.99 -5.31
CA THR A 227 7.26 13.24 -5.07
C THR A 227 6.78 13.85 -6.40
N SER A 228 6.37 15.12 -6.41
CA SER A 228 6.05 15.88 -7.63
C SER A 228 7.29 16.06 -8.51
N ARG A 229 7.07 16.32 -9.81
CA ARG A 229 8.18 16.64 -10.73
C ARG A 229 8.91 17.90 -10.30
N GLU A 230 8.17 18.87 -9.79
CA GLU A 230 8.64 20.19 -9.41
C GLU A 230 9.50 20.14 -8.13
N HIS A 231 9.17 19.26 -7.18
CA HIS A 231 9.92 19.12 -5.92
C HIS A 231 11.04 18.08 -5.99
N TYR A 232 11.02 17.16 -6.96
CA TYR A 232 11.99 16.07 -7.06
C TYR A 232 13.47 16.51 -6.99
N PRO A 233 13.92 17.58 -7.67
CA PRO A 233 15.31 18.07 -7.60
C PRO A 233 15.75 18.52 -6.19
N ASN A 234 14.80 18.85 -5.30
CA ASN A 234 15.09 19.22 -3.91
C ASN A 234 15.46 18.00 -3.06
N VAL A 235 15.15 16.79 -3.53
CA VAL A 235 15.26 15.53 -2.78
C VAL A 235 16.30 14.59 -3.39
N ILE A 236 16.40 14.53 -4.72
CA ILE A 236 17.28 13.63 -5.47
C ILE A 236 17.88 14.41 -6.66
N SER A 237 19.20 14.35 -6.85
CA SER A 237 19.88 15.01 -7.98
C SER A 237 20.67 14.06 -8.89
N THR A 238 20.96 12.85 -8.43
CA THR A 238 21.75 11.84 -9.17
C THR A 238 21.03 11.17 -10.33
N ARG A 239 19.73 11.41 -10.49
CA ARG A 239 18.89 10.92 -11.59
C ARG A 239 17.77 11.92 -11.86
N SER A 240 17.27 11.95 -13.09
CA SER A 240 16.17 12.82 -13.48
C SER A 240 14.82 12.18 -13.11
N TYR A 241 13.75 13.00 -13.12
CA TYR A 241 12.38 12.50 -12.98
C TYR A 241 11.98 11.64 -14.20
N ASP A 242 12.44 12.02 -15.40
CA ASP A 242 12.14 11.32 -16.64
C ASP A 242 12.83 9.95 -16.73
N ASP A 243 14.01 9.79 -16.12
CA ASP A 243 14.67 8.48 -16.00
C ASP A 243 13.75 7.47 -15.29
N ARG A 244 12.99 7.96 -14.30
CA ARG A 244 12.04 7.14 -13.54
C ARG A 244 10.83 6.78 -14.38
N LEU A 245 10.26 7.75 -15.08
CA LEU A 245 9.12 7.53 -15.98
C LEU A 245 9.49 6.58 -17.12
N GLN A 246 10.71 6.71 -17.68
CA GLN A 246 11.20 5.81 -18.72
C GLN A 246 11.32 4.37 -18.20
N THR A 247 11.80 4.17 -16.97
CA THR A 247 11.85 2.83 -16.37
C THR A 247 10.44 2.26 -16.18
N ILE A 248 9.49 3.08 -15.70
CA ILE A 248 8.08 2.68 -15.55
C ILE A 248 7.48 2.28 -16.90
N LYS A 249 7.78 3.04 -17.97
CA LYS A 249 7.37 2.70 -19.33
C LYS A 249 7.94 1.34 -19.76
N ASN A 250 9.24 1.11 -19.59
CA ASN A 250 9.89 -0.16 -19.93
C ASN A 250 9.24 -1.36 -19.20
N VAL A 251 8.85 -1.17 -17.94
CA VAL A 251 8.14 -2.20 -17.14
C VAL A 251 6.75 -2.47 -17.73
N ASN A 252 5.98 -1.43 -18.04
CA ASN A 252 4.65 -1.56 -18.65
C ASN A 252 4.72 -2.24 -20.03
N ASP A 253 5.68 -1.84 -20.88
CA ASP A 253 5.87 -2.39 -22.23
C ASP A 253 6.25 -3.88 -22.18
N ALA A 254 6.95 -4.32 -21.12
CA ALA A 254 7.29 -5.71 -20.88
C ALA A 254 6.12 -6.54 -20.29
N GLY A 255 4.95 -5.94 -20.06
CA GLY A 255 3.78 -6.63 -19.51
C GLY A 255 3.82 -6.86 -17.99
N LEU A 256 4.77 -6.26 -17.28
CA LEU A 256 4.87 -6.34 -15.82
C LEU A 256 3.91 -5.37 -15.14
N LYS A 257 3.36 -5.75 -13.98
CA LYS A 257 2.59 -4.83 -13.15
C LYS A 257 3.51 -3.74 -12.58
N VAL A 258 3.15 -2.48 -12.76
CA VAL A 258 3.90 -1.35 -12.18
C VAL A 258 3.48 -1.13 -10.73
N CYS A 259 4.47 -1.13 -9.83
CA CYS A 259 4.32 -0.66 -8.46
C CYS A 259 5.05 0.69 -8.31
N THR A 260 4.35 1.82 -8.44
CA THR A 260 4.97 3.15 -8.31
C THR A 260 4.17 4.05 -7.39
N GLY A 261 4.89 4.82 -6.58
CA GLY A 261 4.31 5.73 -5.62
C GLY A 261 5.34 6.71 -5.09
N GLY A 262 5.18 7.13 -3.84
CA GLY A 262 5.95 8.26 -3.30
C GLY A 262 6.09 8.25 -1.78
N ILE A 263 6.74 9.29 -1.27
CA ILE A 263 6.97 9.53 0.14
C ILE A 263 6.37 10.89 0.49
N LEU A 264 5.49 10.90 1.49
CA LEU A 264 4.96 12.11 2.08
C LEU A 264 5.84 12.56 3.26
N GLY A 265 6.05 13.86 3.41
CA GLY A 265 6.87 14.50 4.44
C GLY A 265 8.30 14.83 4.04
N LEU A 266 8.64 14.88 2.74
CA LEU A 266 9.92 15.35 2.20
C LEU A 266 10.04 16.90 2.15
N GLY A 267 9.18 17.61 2.88
CA GLY A 267 9.10 19.07 2.87
C GLY A 267 8.31 19.65 1.70
N GLU A 268 7.59 18.80 0.97
CA GLU A 268 6.70 19.19 -0.13
C GLU A 268 5.43 19.92 0.35
N SER A 269 4.77 20.58 -0.59
CA SER A 269 3.50 21.29 -0.39
C SER A 269 2.29 20.43 -0.77
N GLU A 270 1.07 20.92 -0.50
CA GLU A 270 -0.14 20.25 -0.99
C GLU A 270 -0.23 20.24 -2.52
N ASP A 271 0.26 21.28 -3.20
CA ASP A 271 0.31 21.32 -4.67
C ASP A 271 1.29 20.26 -5.21
N ASP A 272 2.33 19.90 -4.45
CA ASP A 272 3.22 18.79 -4.80
C ASP A 272 2.53 17.42 -4.61
N HIS A 273 1.69 17.24 -3.59
CA HIS A 273 0.87 16.03 -3.48
C HIS A 273 -0.07 15.90 -4.68
N ILE A 274 -0.68 17.00 -5.11
CA ILE A 274 -1.53 17.05 -6.31
C ILE A 274 -0.71 16.72 -7.57
N GLY A 275 0.48 17.30 -7.74
CA GLY A 275 1.37 17.02 -8.87
C GLY A 275 1.87 15.57 -8.91
N PHE A 276 2.15 14.99 -7.74
CA PHE A 276 2.48 13.58 -7.55
C PHE A 276 1.33 12.68 -8.01
N LEU A 277 0.11 12.93 -7.50
CA LEU A 277 -1.08 12.16 -7.88
C LEU A 277 -1.43 12.31 -9.35
N HIS A 278 -1.33 13.53 -9.90
CA HIS A 278 -1.55 13.82 -11.30
C HIS A 278 -0.63 12.99 -12.18
N THR A 279 0.68 12.97 -11.89
CA THR A 279 1.62 12.20 -12.70
C THR A 279 1.23 10.72 -12.78
N LEU A 280 0.80 10.13 -11.67
CA LEU A 280 0.39 8.72 -11.61
C LEU A 280 -0.94 8.46 -12.33
N ALA A 281 -1.90 9.36 -12.14
CA ALA A 281 -3.24 9.27 -12.70
C ALA A 281 -3.30 9.66 -14.18
N THR A 282 -2.22 10.17 -14.78
CA THR A 282 -2.14 10.48 -16.22
C THR A 282 -1.09 9.63 -16.94
N MET A 283 -0.61 8.54 -16.33
CA MET A 283 0.18 7.54 -17.04
C MET A 283 -0.69 6.82 -18.08
N GLU A 284 -0.08 6.22 -19.10
CA GLU A 284 -0.81 5.40 -20.09
C GLU A 284 -1.61 4.27 -19.41
N LYS A 285 -1.04 3.70 -18.34
CA LYS A 285 -1.72 2.77 -17.44
C LYS A 285 -1.49 3.24 -16.02
N HIS A 286 -2.55 3.31 -15.23
CA HIS A 286 -2.44 3.52 -13.79
C HIS A 286 -1.53 2.45 -13.16
N PRO A 287 -0.79 2.79 -12.09
CA PRO A 287 -0.02 1.79 -11.36
C PRO A 287 -0.95 0.71 -10.81
N GLU A 288 -0.57 -0.56 -10.95
CA GLU A 288 -1.30 -1.65 -10.30
C GLU A 288 -1.25 -1.50 -8.78
N SER A 289 -0.08 -1.10 -8.25
CA SER A 289 0.10 -0.84 -6.83
C SER A 289 0.72 0.53 -6.59
N LEU A 290 0.04 1.33 -5.77
CA LEU A 290 0.43 2.67 -5.36
C LEU A 290 0.90 2.68 -3.90
N PRO A 291 2.20 2.51 -3.62
CA PRO A 291 2.74 2.68 -2.27
C PRO A 291 2.78 4.16 -1.87
N ILE A 292 2.06 4.50 -0.80
CA ILE A 292 2.16 5.78 -0.13
C ILE A 292 2.98 5.56 1.15
N ASN A 293 4.18 6.10 1.15
CA ASN A 293 5.10 6.03 2.28
C ASN A 293 5.00 7.33 3.08
N ARG A 294 5.21 7.23 4.39
CA ARG A 294 5.50 8.37 5.25
C ARG A 294 7.01 8.45 5.47
N LEU A 295 7.58 9.65 5.39
CA LEU A 295 8.99 9.88 5.68
C LEU A 295 9.28 9.34 7.09
N VAL A 296 10.29 8.47 7.17
CA VAL A 296 10.91 8.06 8.42
C VAL A 296 12.23 8.81 8.50
N PRO A 297 12.38 9.83 9.38
CA PRO A 297 13.63 10.55 9.55
C PRO A 297 14.71 9.61 10.08
N ILE A 298 15.76 9.37 9.30
CA ILE A 298 16.87 8.48 9.68
C ILE A 298 18.08 9.35 9.99
N LYS A 299 18.64 9.18 11.20
CA LYS A 299 19.82 9.91 11.66
C LYS A 299 20.95 9.86 10.62
N GLY A 300 21.51 11.03 10.33
CA GLY A 300 22.61 11.19 9.37
C GLY A 300 22.15 11.41 7.92
N THR A 301 20.85 11.32 7.63
CA THR A 301 20.31 11.75 6.33
C THR A 301 20.05 13.26 6.31
N PRO A 302 20.18 13.94 5.16
CA PRO A 302 19.82 15.36 5.07
C PRO A 302 18.37 15.64 5.44
N MET A 303 17.42 14.77 5.07
CA MET A 303 16.01 14.94 5.45
C MET A 303 15.80 14.92 6.95
N GLU A 304 16.51 14.07 7.70
CA GLU A 304 16.41 14.09 9.16
C GLU A 304 16.87 15.45 9.72
N ALA A 305 18.02 15.95 9.28
CA ALA A 305 18.54 17.24 9.72
C ALA A 305 17.64 18.44 9.32
N GLU A 306 17.06 18.41 8.12
CA GLU A 306 16.15 19.45 7.63
C GLU A 306 14.83 19.43 8.41
N MET A 307 14.21 18.26 8.60
CA MET A 307 12.91 18.13 9.28
C MET A 307 13.00 18.42 10.77
N SER A 308 14.09 18.07 11.43
CA SER A 308 14.32 18.34 12.86
C SER A 308 14.39 19.85 13.17
N LYS A 309 14.77 20.69 12.19
CA LYS A 309 14.85 22.15 12.35
C LYS A 309 13.50 22.85 12.15
N LEU A 310 12.53 22.20 11.53
CA LEU A 310 11.23 22.80 11.30
C LEU A 310 10.46 22.93 12.63
N PRO A 311 9.78 24.07 12.90
CA PRO A 311 8.89 24.18 14.04
C PRO A 311 7.72 23.19 13.89
N SER A 312 7.13 22.74 15.01
CA SER A 312 5.95 21.85 15.00
C SER A 312 4.76 22.44 14.23
N THR A 313 4.66 23.76 14.16
CA THR A 313 3.62 24.50 13.45
C THR A 313 3.90 24.72 11.97
N SER A 314 5.06 24.26 11.46
CA SER A 314 5.40 24.45 10.04
C SER A 314 4.43 23.70 9.13
N ASN A 315 3.93 24.38 8.10
CA ASN A 315 3.12 23.75 7.06
C ASN A 315 3.91 22.75 6.19
N LYS A 316 5.25 22.74 6.29
CA LYS A 316 6.11 21.75 5.64
C LYS A 316 6.24 20.44 6.43
N LYS A 317 5.77 20.40 7.69
CA LYS A 317 5.68 19.14 8.43
C LYS A 317 4.44 18.39 7.99
N LEU A 318 4.63 17.11 7.66
CA LEU A 318 3.52 16.25 7.27
C LEU A 318 2.51 16.13 8.41
N LYS A 319 1.26 16.47 8.09
CA LYS A 319 0.10 16.26 8.96
C LYS A 319 -0.62 14.99 8.54
N PHE A 320 -1.31 14.35 9.47
CA PHE A 320 -2.03 13.11 9.18
C PHE A 320 -3.16 13.33 8.18
N GLU A 321 -3.79 14.50 8.22
CA GLU A 321 -4.82 14.95 7.29
C GLU A 321 -4.31 14.95 5.85
N SER A 322 -3.06 15.33 5.60
CA SER A 322 -2.46 15.29 4.26
C SER A 322 -2.29 13.86 3.75
N ILE A 323 -2.00 12.90 4.64
CA ILE A 323 -1.94 11.47 4.30
C ILE A 323 -3.33 10.97 3.90
N LEU A 324 -4.36 11.26 4.69
CA LEU A 324 -5.74 10.88 4.40
C LEU A 324 -6.24 11.49 3.09
N LYS A 325 -6.02 12.79 2.88
CA LYS A 325 -6.37 13.46 1.62
C LYS A 325 -5.70 12.81 0.42
N THR A 326 -4.41 12.50 0.52
CA THR A 326 -3.65 11.85 -0.57
C THR A 326 -4.20 10.47 -0.89
N ILE A 327 -4.47 9.64 0.12
CA ILE A 327 -5.02 8.29 -0.06
C ILE A 327 -6.43 8.35 -0.66
N ALA A 328 -7.32 9.18 -0.11
CA ALA A 328 -8.69 9.30 -0.57
C ALA A 328 -8.78 9.84 -2.00
N THR A 329 -7.97 10.87 -2.31
CA THR A 329 -7.87 11.41 -3.68
C THR A 329 -7.34 10.35 -4.63
N ALA A 330 -6.28 9.62 -4.27
CA ALA A 330 -5.73 8.54 -5.07
C ALA A 330 -6.77 7.45 -5.38
N ARG A 331 -7.57 7.06 -4.37
CA ARG A 331 -8.65 6.07 -4.55
C ARG A 331 -9.71 6.54 -5.54
N LEU A 332 -10.07 7.82 -5.51
CA LEU A 332 -11.08 8.38 -6.41
C LEU A 332 -10.60 8.40 -7.86
N ILE A 333 -9.37 8.84 -8.11
CA ILE A 333 -8.85 9.07 -9.47
C ILE A 333 -8.21 7.81 -10.09
N MET A 334 -7.71 6.89 -9.27
CA MET A 334 -7.11 5.61 -9.67
C MET A 334 -7.84 4.44 -8.98
N PRO A 335 -9.12 4.19 -9.33
CA PRO A 335 -9.99 3.34 -8.52
C PRO A 335 -9.66 1.85 -8.56
N GLU A 336 -8.93 1.37 -9.57
CA GLU A 336 -8.46 -0.02 -9.67
C GLU A 336 -7.12 -0.27 -8.97
N SER A 337 -6.37 0.79 -8.64
CA SER A 337 -5.05 0.66 -8.05
C SER A 337 -5.12 0.12 -6.61
N ILE A 338 -4.20 -0.79 -6.28
CA ILE A 338 -3.98 -1.25 -4.92
C ILE A 338 -3.17 -0.21 -4.17
N ILE A 339 -3.80 0.53 -3.26
CA ILE A 339 -3.13 1.59 -2.49
C ILE A 339 -2.53 0.97 -1.24
N ARG A 340 -1.20 1.02 -1.17
CA ARG A 340 -0.42 0.40 -0.08
C ARG A 340 0.01 1.43 0.95
N LEU A 341 -0.41 1.26 2.20
CA LEU A 341 0.15 1.98 3.33
C LEU A 341 1.49 1.33 3.70
N ALA A 342 2.57 1.96 3.22
CA ALA A 342 3.89 1.35 3.16
C ALA A 342 4.81 1.80 4.32
N ALA A 343 5.94 2.44 4.02
CA ALA A 343 6.91 2.82 5.06
C ALA A 343 6.36 3.88 6.03
N GLY A 344 6.81 3.81 7.28
CA GLY A 344 6.38 4.70 8.36
C GLY A 344 5.11 4.26 9.11
N ARG A 345 4.43 3.19 8.66
CA ARG A 345 3.23 2.66 9.33
C ARG A 345 3.43 2.31 10.80
N TYR A 346 4.60 1.78 11.17
CA TYR A 346 4.92 1.43 12.57
C TYR A 346 4.94 2.63 13.54
N THR A 347 4.97 3.85 13.02
CA THR A 347 4.88 5.10 13.80
C THR A 347 3.46 5.65 13.91
N MET A 348 2.50 5.03 13.24
CA MET A 348 1.10 5.44 13.22
C MET A 348 0.32 4.71 14.30
N ARG A 349 -0.60 5.42 14.94
CA ARG A 349 -1.56 4.83 15.87
C ARG A 349 -2.51 3.91 15.11
N GLU A 350 -3.07 2.91 15.79
CA GLU A 350 -4.01 1.96 15.16
C GLU A 350 -5.21 2.69 14.51
N ASN A 351 -5.78 3.69 15.18
CA ASN A 351 -6.91 4.46 14.66
C ASN A 351 -6.55 5.31 13.42
N GLU A 352 -5.28 5.75 13.29
CA GLU A 352 -4.81 6.44 12.09
C GLU A 352 -4.72 5.47 10.91
N GLN A 353 -4.22 4.26 11.15
CA GLN A 353 -4.19 3.21 10.15
C GLN A 353 -5.62 2.84 9.72
N PHE A 354 -6.54 2.64 10.67
CA PHE A 354 -7.95 2.37 10.40
C PHE A 354 -8.57 3.43 9.48
N LEU A 355 -8.31 4.72 9.73
CA LEU A 355 -8.77 5.81 8.88
C LEU A 355 -8.14 5.76 7.48
N CYS A 356 -6.86 5.37 7.33
CA CYS A 356 -6.26 5.17 6.00
C CYS A 356 -6.94 4.04 5.21
N PHE A 357 -7.28 2.92 5.87
CA PHE A 357 -8.06 1.83 5.24
C PHE A 357 -9.45 2.30 4.83
N MET A 358 -10.12 3.05 5.71
CA MET A 358 -11.37 3.73 5.37
C MET A 358 -11.20 4.66 4.16
N SER A 359 -10.10 5.40 4.04
CA SER A 359 -9.85 6.26 2.87
C SER A 359 -9.50 5.52 1.57
N GLY A 360 -9.40 4.18 1.59
CA GLY A 360 -9.20 3.38 0.38
C GLY A 360 -7.86 2.65 0.29
N CYS A 361 -7.03 2.66 1.34
CA CYS A 361 -5.90 1.73 1.44
C CYS A 361 -6.41 0.28 1.50
N ASN A 362 -5.74 -0.60 0.76
CA ASN A 362 -6.07 -2.03 0.69
C ASN A 362 -4.82 -2.92 0.56
N ALA A 363 -3.67 -2.41 0.98
CA ALA A 363 -2.44 -3.18 1.08
C ALA A 363 -1.50 -2.66 2.16
N ILE A 364 -0.67 -3.54 2.72
CA ILE A 364 0.37 -3.21 3.70
C ILE A 364 1.63 -4.06 3.51
N PHE A 365 2.77 -3.54 3.98
CA PHE A 365 3.95 -4.36 4.24
C PHE A 365 3.87 -4.98 5.63
N THR A 366 4.06 -6.28 5.78
CA THR A 366 4.07 -6.97 7.07
C THR A 366 5.34 -7.78 7.24
N GLY A 367 5.91 -7.75 8.45
CA GLY A 367 7.08 -8.53 8.80
C GLY A 367 7.96 -7.92 9.89
N GLU A 368 9.11 -8.53 10.16
CA GLU A 368 9.99 -8.05 11.24
C GLU A 368 10.65 -6.70 10.93
N LYS A 369 10.95 -6.46 9.65
CA LYS A 369 11.60 -5.25 9.15
C LYS A 369 11.25 -5.01 7.69
N MET A 370 11.44 -3.78 7.24
CA MET A 370 11.49 -3.45 5.80
C MET A 370 12.95 -3.49 5.32
N LEU A 371 13.38 -2.54 4.48
CA LEU A 371 14.75 -2.50 3.98
C LEU A 371 15.74 -2.12 5.09
N THR A 372 15.55 -0.94 5.69
CA THR A 372 16.44 -0.40 6.75
C THR A 372 15.70 0.15 7.96
N THR A 373 14.36 0.08 7.96
CA THR A 373 13.50 0.57 9.04
C THR A 373 12.67 -0.57 9.60
N MET A 374 12.12 -0.37 10.80
CA MET A 374 11.17 -1.29 11.40
C MET A 374 9.90 -1.42 10.56
N CYS A 375 9.22 -2.54 10.72
CA CYS A 375 7.89 -2.80 10.18
C CYS A 375 6.96 -3.18 11.35
N ASN A 376 5.65 -3.21 11.12
CA ASN A 376 4.72 -3.80 12.07
C ASN A 376 4.89 -5.33 12.02
N GLY A 377 4.92 -5.96 13.18
CA GLY A 377 5.10 -7.40 13.30
C GLY A 377 3.92 -8.16 12.70
N TRP A 378 4.19 -9.41 12.30
CA TRP A 378 3.19 -10.30 11.71
C TRP A 378 1.97 -10.49 12.62
N ASP A 379 2.20 -10.81 13.89
CA ASP A 379 1.13 -11.09 14.84
C ASP A 379 0.27 -9.85 15.11
N ASP A 380 0.91 -8.68 15.20
CA ASP A 380 0.22 -7.40 15.38
C ASP A 380 -0.69 -7.08 14.18
N ASP A 381 -0.17 -7.25 12.95
CA ASP A 381 -0.96 -7.01 11.73
C ASP A 381 -2.10 -8.04 11.59
N ILE A 382 -1.85 -9.32 11.88
CA ILE A 382 -2.89 -10.38 11.83
C ILE A 382 -3.99 -10.08 12.83
N GLU A 383 -3.66 -9.70 14.06
CA GLU A 383 -4.62 -9.37 15.10
C GLU A 383 -5.40 -8.09 14.75
N MET A 384 -4.73 -7.07 14.22
CA MET A 384 -5.37 -5.83 13.74
C MET A 384 -6.39 -6.12 12.63
N LEU A 385 -6.02 -6.91 11.62
CA LEU A 385 -6.92 -7.28 10.53
C LEU A 385 -8.11 -8.09 11.06
N ARG A 386 -7.87 -9.07 11.96
CA ARG A 386 -8.92 -9.87 12.59
C ARG A 386 -9.91 -8.99 13.36
N LYS A 387 -9.41 -8.03 14.16
CA LYS A 387 -10.23 -7.07 14.91
C LYS A 387 -11.10 -6.22 13.99
N TRP A 388 -10.59 -5.82 12.83
CA TRP A 388 -11.32 -5.01 11.86
C TRP A 388 -12.20 -5.84 10.90
N GLY A 389 -12.16 -7.17 10.99
CA GLY A 389 -12.91 -8.06 10.10
C GLY A 389 -12.34 -8.16 8.68
N LEU A 390 -11.05 -7.88 8.51
CA LEU A 390 -10.33 -7.95 7.25
C LEU A 390 -9.58 -9.28 7.12
N ARG A 391 -9.39 -9.74 5.88
CA ARG A 391 -8.64 -10.96 5.56
C ARG A 391 -7.59 -10.72 4.47
N PRO A 392 -6.54 -11.56 4.39
CA PRO A 392 -5.57 -11.48 3.32
C PRO A 392 -6.22 -11.65 1.93
N MET A 393 -5.85 -10.80 0.98
CA MET A 393 -6.16 -10.93 -0.44
C MET A 393 -5.37 -12.11 -1.03
N PRO A 394 -5.93 -12.97 -1.89
CA PRO A 394 -5.17 -14.06 -2.52
C PRO A 394 -4.06 -13.52 -3.45
N SER A 395 -2.99 -14.30 -3.61
CA SER A 395 -1.86 -13.95 -4.50
C SER A 395 -2.29 -13.83 -5.96
N PHE A 396 -3.10 -14.77 -6.45
CA PHE A 396 -3.52 -14.81 -7.85
C PHE A 396 -5.04 -14.92 -7.94
N ARG A 397 -5.60 -14.26 -8.96
CA ARG A 397 -7.01 -14.38 -9.35
C ARG A 397 -7.09 -14.74 -10.83
N ASP A 398 -8.09 -15.52 -11.19
CA ASP A 398 -8.41 -15.80 -12.59
C ASP A 398 -9.08 -14.59 -13.27
N GLU A 399 -9.39 -14.70 -14.56
CA GLU A 399 -10.06 -13.64 -15.33
C GLU A 399 -11.44 -13.27 -14.78
N LYS A 400 -12.08 -14.15 -14.00
CA LYS A 400 -13.37 -13.92 -13.34
C LYS A 400 -13.21 -13.35 -11.93
N GLY A 401 -11.98 -13.09 -11.50
CA GLY A 401 -11.67 -12.60 -10.17
C GLY A 401 -11.72 -13.67 -9.09
N THR A 402 -11.76 -14.97 -9.41
CA THR A 402 -11.77 -16.07 -8.44
C THR A 402 -10.35 -16.36 -7.96
N PRO A 403 -10.10 -16.58 -6.65
CA PRO A 403 -8.78 -16.97 -6.16
C PRO A 403 -8.25 -18.23 -6.89
N VAL A 404 -7.05 -18.15 -7.45
CA VAL A 404 -6.38 -19.31 -8.06
C VAL A 404 -5.65 -20.06 -6.96
N VAL A 405 -6.06 -21.30 -6.71
CA VAL A 405 -5.29 -22.24 -5.87
C VAL A 405 -4.27 -22.90 -6.78
N MET A 406 -3.00 -22.55 -6.64
CA MET A 406 -1.93 -23.30 -7.31
C MET A 406 -1.84 -24.67 -6.64
N GLU A 407 -2.34 -25.71 -7.31
CA GLU A 407 -2.10 -27.09 -6.90
C GLU A 407 -0.59 -27.34 -6.86
N LYS A 408 -0.11 -28.00 -5.80
CA LYS A 408 1.28 -28.47 -5.75
C LYS A 408 1.46 -29.39 -6.95
N GLN A 409 2.24 -28.98 -7.95
CA GLN A 409 2.81 -29.94 -8.87
C GLN A 409 3.67 -30.87 -8.02
N GLU A 410 3.25 -32.13 -7.89
CA GLU A 410 4.05 -33.17 -7.26
C GLU A 410 5.43 -33.15 -7.92
N ALA A 411 6.47 -32.94 -7.12
CA ALA A 411 7.83 -33.02 -7.60
C ALA A 411 8.02 -34.43 -8.18
N VAL A 412 8.13 -34.51 -9.50
CA VAL A 412 8.60 -35.73 -10.16
C VAL A 412 10.02 -35.94 -9.64
N VAL A 413 10.18 -36.98 -8.83
CA VAL A 413 11.39 -37.40 -8.11
C VAL A 413 12.57 -37.59 -9.06
#